data_AF-A0A3E0WHS2-F1
#
_entry.id   AF-A0A3E0WHS2-F1
#
_cell.length_a   1.000
_cell.length_b   1.000
_cell.length_c   1.000
_cell.angle_alpha   90.00
_cell.angle_beta   90.00
_cell.angle_gamma   90.00
#
_symmetry.space_group_name_H-M   'P 1'
#
loop_
_entity.id
_entity.type
_entity.pdbx_description
1 polymer ?
#
loop_
_entity_poly.entity_id
_entity_poly.type
_entity_poly.pdbx_seq_one_letter_code
_entity_poly.pdbx_strand_id
1 'polypeptide(L)' 'MEGYRKNSHAVYDIKYHVIWVTKYRYKVLGGHIAVRVRDLIRQGCEARGITILQGSVGKDHIHLL' A
#
# COMPACT_ATOMS: atom_id res chain seq x y z
N MET A 1 24.92 -2.63 4.32
CA MET A 1 23.96 -2.14 5.35
C MET A 1 23.06 -1.02 4.80
N GLU A 2 22.99 -0.79 3.49
CA GLU A 2 22.02 0.16 2.91
C GLU A 2 20.59 -0.38 3.05
N GLY A 3 19.64 0.50 3.39
CA GLY A 3 18.21 0.20 3.42
C GLY A 3 17.62 -0.18 4.79
N TYR A 4 18.42 -0.50 5.80
CA TYR A 4 17.92 -0.82 7.14
C TYR A 4 17.57 0.43 7.93
N ARG A 5 16.39 0.45 8.55
CA ARG A 5 15.97 1.49 9.51
C ARG A 5 16.59 1.21 10.88
N LYS A 6 16.85 2.27 11.64
CA LYS A 6 17.42 2.18 12.98
C LYS A 6 16.62 3.03 13.95
N ASN A 7 16.41 2.52 15.15
CA ASN A 7 16.02 3.29 16.33
C ASN A 7 17.06 3.07 17.44
N SER A 8 16.88 3.65 18.63
CA SER A 8 17.85 3.58 19.73
C SER A 8 18.21 2.16 20.18
N HIS A 9 17.37 1.16 19.88
CA HIS A 9 17.52 -0.21 20.41
C HIS A 9 17.33 -1.31 19.36
N ALA A 10 17.12 -0.98 18.08
CA ALA A 10 16.86 -1.94 17.02
C ALA A 10 17.30 -1.45 15.64
N VAL A 11 17.79 -2.39 14.83
CA VAL A 11 18.03 -2.23 13.39
C VAL A 11 17.09 -3.19 12.68
N TYR A 12 16.28 -2.70 11.74
CA TYR A 12 15.23 -3.49 11.14
C TYR A 12 14.97 -3.11 9.68
N ASP A 13 14.49 -4.09 8.92
CA ASP A 13 13.96 -3.93 7.57
C ASP A 13 12.70 -4.80 7.50
N ILE A 14 11.53 -4.17 7.62
CA ILE A 14 10.25 -4.85 7.71
C ILE A 14 9.41 -4.42 6.52
N LYS A 15 9.04 -5.39 5.69
CA LYS A 15 8.22 -5.22 4.49
C LYS A 15 7.05 -6.20 4.56
N TYR A 16 5.86 -5.76 4.16
CA TYR A 16 4.65 -6.59 4.14
C TYR A 16 4.03 -6.56 2.76
N HIS A 17 3.66 -7.73 2.23
CA HIS A 17 2.84 -7.82 1.01
C HIS A 17 1.37 -7.88 1.43
N VAL A 18 0.67 -6.74 1.33
CA VAL A 18 -0.72 -6.59 1.75
C VAL A 18 -1.63 -6.60 0.53
N ILE A 19 -2.65 -7.45 0.57
CA ILE A 19 -3.60 -7.61 -0.52
C ILE A 19 -5.01 -7.61 0.06
N TRP A 20 -5.92 -6.88 -0.58
CA TRP A 20 -7.34 -7.00 -0.27
C TRP A 20 -8.18 -6.87 -1.53
N VAL A 21 -9.42 -7.33 -1.41
CA VAL A 21 -10.39 -7.37 -2.52
C VAL A 21 -11.63 -6.54 -2.18
N THR A 22 -12.29 -6.08 -3.23
CA THR A 22 -13.63 -5.49 -3.15
C THR A 22 -14.63 -6.51 -2.61
N LYS A 23 -15.69 -6.03 -1.95
CA LYS A 23 -16.79 -6.87 -1.49
C LYS A 23 -17.36 -7.65 -2.70
N TYR A 24 -17.51 -8.97 -2.55
CA TYR A 24 -17.95 -9.88 -3.61
C TYR A 24 -17.11 -9.87 -4.90
N ARG A 25 -15.87 -9.35 -4.86
CA ARG A 25 -14.99 -9.21 -6.04
C ARG A 25 -15.61 -8.43 -7.20
N TYR A 26 -16.43 -7.44 -6.89
CA TYR A 26 -16.96 -6.56 -7.93
C TYR A 26 -15.84 -5.76 -8.61
N LYS A 27 -15.87 -5.72 -9.93
CA LYS A 27 -14.84 -5.07 -10.77
C LYS A 27 -15.03 -3.55 -10.84
N VAL A 28 -15.10 -2.90 -9.68
CA VAL A 28 -15.43 -1.46 -9.53
C VAL A 28 -14.20 -0.56 -9.52
N LEU A 29 -12.99 -1.11 -9.37
CA LEU A 29 -11.74 -0.35 -9.30
C LEU A 29 -11.25 -0.01 -10.71
N GLY A 30 -12.02 0.83 -11.41
CA GLY A 30 -11.72 1.31 -12.76
C GLY A 30 -11.81 2.83 -12.86
N GLY A 31 -11.16 3.40 -13.89
CA GLY A 31 -11.23 4.84 -14.20
C GLY A 31 -10.91 5.73 -13.00
N HIS A 32 -11.78 6.71 -12.76
CA HIS A 32 -11.63 7.69 -11.68
C HIS A 32 -11.64 7.06 -10.28
N ILE A 33 -12.34 5.93 -10.08
CA ILE A 33 -12.37 5.21 -8.80
C ILE A 33 -10.97 4.69 -8.46
N ALA A 34 -10.31 4.04 -9.42
CA ALA A 34 -8.95 3.52 -9.21
C ALA A 34 -7.94 4.63 -8.89
N VAL A 35 -8.06 5.80 -9.54
CA VAL A 35 -7.23 6.98 -9.26
C VAL A 35 -7.47 7.48 -7.84
N ARG A 36 -8.74 7.72 -7.46
CA ARG A 36 -9.05 8.27 -6.14
C ARG A 36 -8.66 7.33 -5.01
N VAL A 37 -8.85 6.03 -5.19
CA VAL A 37 -8.45 5.01 -4.21
C VAL A 37 -6.94 5.01 -4.01
N ARG A 38 -6.15 5.10 -5.09
CA ARG A 38 -4.69 5.22 -5.00
C ARG A 38 -4.26 6.44 -4.18
N ASP A 39 -4.89 7.58 -4.40
CA ASP A 39 -4.56 8.81 -3.68
C ASP A 39 -4.89 8.70 -2.19
N LEU A 40 -6.06 8.14 -1.85
CA LEU A 40 -6.47 7.90 -0.47
C LEU A 40 -5.50 6.96 0.26
N ILE A 41 -5.05 5.89 -0.40
CA ILE A 41 -4.08 4.95 0.15
C ILE A 41 -2.75 5.67 0.44
N ARG A 42 -2.24 6.44 -0.52
CA ARG A 42 -1.00 7.21 -0.35
C ARG A 42 -1.09 8.18 0.82
N GLN A 43 -2.17 8.96 0.89
CA GLN A 43 -2.44 9.88 1.99
C GLN A 43 -2.50 9.16 3.34
N GLY A 44 -3.18 8.01 3.40
CA GLY A 44 -3.31 7.21 4.62
C GLY A 44 -1.99 6.60 5.10
N CYS A 45 -1.13 6.17 4.18
CA CYS A 45 0.21 5.67 4.48
C CYS A 45 1.16 6.79 4.92
N GLU A 46 1.16 7.91 4.21
CA GLU A 46 1.97 9.09 4.52
C GLU A 46 1.68 9.62 5.93
N ALA A 47 0.39 9.77 6.27
CA ALA A 47 -0.04 10.21 7.59
C ALA A 47 0.40 9.28 8.74
N ARG A 48 0.78 8.03 8.43
CA ARG A 48 1.25 7.01 9.40
C ARG A 48 2.76 6.75 9.31
N GLY A 49 3.48 7.46 8.44
CA GLY A 49 4.91 7.19 8.20
C GLY A 49 5.18 5.83 7.55
N ILE A 50 4.19 5.23 6.89
CA ILE A 50 4.32 3.98 6.16
C ILE A 50 4.85 4.30 4.75
N THR A 51 5.92 3.63 4.36
CA THR A 51 6.49 3.75 3.01
C THR A 51 5.91 2.67 2.12
N ILE A 52 5.29 3.08 1.01
CA ILE A 52 4.87 2.18 -0.06
C ILE A 52 6.06 1.99 -1.00
N LEU A 53 6.56 0.77 -1.12
CA LEU A 53 7.63 0.39 -2.04
C LEU A 53 7.08 0.12 -3.44
N GLN A 54 5.96 -0.61 -3.52
CA GLN A 54 5.27 -0.89 -4.78
C GLN A 54 3.76 -0.99 -4.54
N GLY A 55 2.96 -0.68 -5.55
CA GLY A 55 1.52 -0.83 -5.44
C GLY A 55 0.83 -0.94 -6.79
N SER A 56 -0.21 -1.76 -6.85
CA SER A 56 -1.04 -1.92 -8.04
C SER A 56 -2.52 -1.97 -7.66
N VAL A 57 -3.35 -1.41 -8.53
CA VAL A 57 -4.81 -1.44 -8.41
C VAL A 57 -5.32 -2.28 -9.58
N GLY A 58 -5.75 -3.50 -9.29
CA GLY A 58 -6.47 -4.36 -10.22
C GLY A 58 -7.93 -3.96 -10.32
N LYS A 59 -8.73 -4.68 -11.12
CA LYS A 59 -10.15 -4.33 -11.35
C LYS A 59 -11.02 -4.50 -10.10
N ASP A 60 -10.65 -5.43 -9.22
CA ASP A 60 -11.41 -5.85 -8.04
C ASP A 60 -10.54 -6.06 -6.80
N HIS A 61 -9.24 -5.83 -6.90
CA HIS A 61 -8.26 -6.09 -5.84
C HIS A 61 -7.10 -5.07 -5.88
N ILE A 62 -6.40 -4.94 -4.75
CA ILE A 62 -5.27 -4.02 -4.58
C ILE A 62 -4.11 -4.79 -3.96
N HIS A 63 -2.90 -4.57 -4.49
CA HIS A 63 -1.65 -5.07 -3.92
C HIS A 63 -0.78 -3.91 -3.45
N LEU A 64 -0.20 -4.03 -2.26
CA LEU A 64 0.80 -3.12 -1.73
C LEU A 64 2.01 -3.91 -1.20
N LEU A 65 3.19 -3.36 -1.45
CA LEU A 65 4.46 -3.73 -0.84
C LEU A 65 5.09 -2.51 -0.18
#